data_AF-A0A2R6MX40-F1
#
_entry.id   AF-A0A2R6MX40-F1
#
_cell.length_a   1.000
_cell.length_b   1.000
_cell.length_c   1.000
_cell.angle_alpha   90.00
_cell.angle_beta   90.00
_cell.angle_gamma   90.00
#
_symmetry.space_group_name_H-M   'P 1'
#
loop_
_entity.id
_entity.type
_entity.pdbx_description
1 polymer ?
#
loop_
_entity_poly.entity_id
_entity_poly.type
_entity_poly.pdbx_seq_one_letter_code
_entity_poly.pdbx_strand_id
1 'polypeptide(L)'
;MSDEQDFIHQGLRRTQIDRFFEEELGRAGYGGMEMAPTPMGTQIVLKAEKPGMVIGKGGENIRKITTALEEQFDLEDPQIDVQEVDEPDLNARIVADRLANALERGWYFRNAGHTTLERIMDAGALGAEIVLAGKVTGARSRVEKFNEGYIKHNGEPAETIVDHGQSVAVMKLGTIGVNVKIIPPGAQLPDDFRVDEDADVEDLVADAEAAEESLEDLLEEPETTEDVGAEVPEGMPAEPGDDPSDDGMAADEPADVEEVEEFEEVEVPGEESVEPDLEEIEGEVEDLEASDESESEAEELLEEAEAEIEAEAATATGGETDVDAGTDADADTEASTDANDGNKDENEDGDEGGDQQ
;
A
#
# COMPACT_ATOMS: atom_id res chain seq x y z
N MET A 1 -33.54 5.60 2.16
CA MET A 1 -33.62 7.07 2.27
C MET A 1 -33.81 7.56 0.84
N SER A 2 -33.26 8.70 0.41
CA SER A 2 -33.07 8.92 -1.03
C SER A 2 -31.96 7.99 -1.52
N ASP A 3 -32.04 7.48 -2.75
CA ASP A 3 -31.04 6.53 -3.29
C ASP A 3 -29.61 7.12 -3.20
N GLU A 4 -29.47 8.43 -3.38
CA GLU A 4 -28.19 9.15 -3.27
C GLU A 4 -27.66 9.19 -1.83
N GLN A 5 -28.56 9.33 -0.84
CA GLN A 5 -28.16 9.35 0.58
C GLN A 5 -27.73 7.96 1.04
N ASP A 6 -28.42 6.92 0.58
CA ASP A 6 -28.06 5.54 0.87
C ASP A 6 -26.70 5.19 0.25
N PHE A 7 -26.42 5.65 -0.98
CA PHE A 7 -25.12 5.49 -1.63
C PHE A 7 -23.99 6.16 -0.85
N ILE A 8 -24.17 7.42 -0.42
CA ILE A 8 -23.16 8.16 0.36
C ILE A 8 -22.91 7.47 1.70
N HIS A 9 -23.97 7.01 2.38
CA HIS A 9 -23.85 6.35 3.67
C HIS A 9 -23.12 5.00 3.56
N GLN A 10 -23.40 4.22 2.51
CA GLN A 10 -22.68 2.98 2.22
C GLN A 10 -21.20 3.25 1.91
N GLY A 11 -20.90 4.29 1.12
CA GLY A 11 -19.52 4.70 0.83
C GLY A 11 -18.75 5.10 2.08
N LEU A 12 -19.36 5.95 2.93
CA LEU A 12 -18.78 6.36 4.22
C LEU A 12 -18.46 5.15 5.10
N ARG A 13 -19.41 4.22 5.22
CA ARG A 13 -19.25 2.99 5.99
C ARG A 13 -18.10 2.14 5.45
N ARG A 14 -18.03 1.94 4.12
CA ARG A 14 -16.92 1.22 3.47
C ARG A 14 -15.57 1.83 3.79
N THR A 15 -15.42 3.15 3.65
CA THR A 15 -14.14 3.84 3.93
C THR A 15 -13.74 3.74 5.40
N GLN A 16 -14.71 3.84 6.32
CA GLN A 16 -14.43 3.69 7.75
C GLN A 16 -13.93 2.29 8.10
N ILE A 17 -14.54 1.27 7.50
CA ILE A 17 -14.13 -0.13 7.69
C ILE A 17 -12.75 -0.38 7.07
N ASP A 18 -12.48 0.17 5.87
CA ASP A 18 -11.16 0.06 5.20
C ASP A 18 -10.04 0.61 6.09
N ARG A 19 -10.26 1.79 6.67
CA ARG A 19 -9.32 2.40 7.63
C ARG A 19 -9.14 1.56 8.89
N PHE A 20 -10.23 1.01 9.43
CA PHE A 20 -10.16 0.15 10.62
C PHE A 20 -9.31 -1.10 10.36
N PHE A 21 -9.46 -1.72 9.18
CA PHE A 21 -8.63 -2.86 8.79
C PHE A 21 -7.18 -2.48 8.56
N GLU A 22 -6.89 -1.34 7.94
CA GLU A 22 -5.53 -0.83 7.77
C GLU A 22 -4.81 -0.68 9.14
N GLU A 23 -5.49 -0.11 10.14
CA GLU A 23 -4.93 0.09 11.47
C GLU A 23 -4.75 -1.22 12.27
N GLU A 24 -5.73 -2.13 12.28
CA GLU A 24 -5.63 -3.40 13.02
C GLU A 24 -4.78 -4.47 12.31
N LEU A 25 -4.76 -4.50 10.97
CA LEU A 25 -4.09 -5.53 10.17
C LEU A 25 -2.72 -5.12 9.61
N GLY A 26 -2.16 -3.97 10.01
CA GLY A 26 -0.83 -3.54 9.55
C GLY A 26 0.29 -4.57 9.76
N ARG A 27 0.15 -5.48 10.74
CA ARG A 27 1.11 -6.59 10.96
C ARG A 27 0.95 -7.74 9.97
N ALA A 28 -0.26 -7.95 9.46
CA ALA A 28 -0.59 -9.04 8.53
C ALA A 28 -0.28 -8.67 7.07
N GLY A 29 -0.06 -7.38 6.77
CA GLY A 29 0.14 -6.86 5.42
C GLY A 29 -1.20 -6.74 4.71
N TYR A 30 -1.90 -5.64 4.93
CA TYR A 30 -3.22 -5.39 4.36
C TYR A 30 -3.14 -4.91 2.91
N GLY A 31 -3.74 -5.65 1.98
CA GLY A 31 -3.74 -5.34 0.54
C GLY A 31 -5.00 -4.65 0.03
N GLY A 32 -6.05 -4.59 0.85
CA GLY A 32 -7.34 -4.00 0.51
C GLY A 32 -8.52 -4.90 0.86
N MET A 33 -9.72 -4.35 0.71
CA MET A 33 -10.97 -5.04 0.97
C MET A 33 -11.99 -4.85 -0.14
N GLU A 34 -12.82 -5.87 -0.31
CA GLU A 34 -14.02 -5.84 -1.12
C GLU A 34 -15.22 -6.16 -0.24
N MET A 35 -16.26 -5.33 -0.32
CA MET A 35 -17.47 -5.46 0.48
C MET A 35 -18.64 -5.68 -0.46
N ALA A 36 -19.36 -6.78 -0.27
CA ALA A 36 -20.56 -7.13 -1.02
C ALA A 36 -21.74 -7.31 -0.04
N PRO A 37 -22.80 -6.49 -0.14
CA PRO A 37 -24.00 -6.70 0.65
C PRO A 37 -24.75 -7.94 0.14
N THR A 38 -25.09 -8.87 1.04
CA THR A 38 -25.93 -10.03 0.72
C THR A 38 -27.22 -9.99 1.55
N PRO A 39 -28.30 -10.68 1.14
CA PRO A 39 -29.54 -10.70 1.91
C PRO A 39 -29.41 -11.34 3.31
N MET A 40 -28.34 -12.11 3.55
CA MET A 40 -28.10 -12.79 4.83
C MET A 40 -27.08 -12.05 5.71
N GLY A 41 -26.46 -10.98 5.21
CA GLY A 41 -25.43 -10.24 5.92
C GLY A 41 -24.44 -9.58 4.97
N THR A 42 -23.43 -8.89 5.51
CA THR A 42 -22.38 -8.29 4.69
C THR A 42 -21.23 -9.27 4.48
N GLN A 43 -20.90 -9.60 3.23
CA GLN A 43 -19.69 -10.35 2.92
C GLN A 43 -18.52 -9.39 2.71
N ILE A 44 -17.43 -9.61 3.45
CA ILE A 44 -16.20 -8.83 3.37
C ILE A 44 -15.08 -9.77 2.94
N VAL A 45 -14.50 -9.52 1.78
CA VAL A 45 -13.32 -10.24 1.28
C VAL A 45 -12.10 -9.38 1.57
N LEU A 46 -11.21 -9.87 2.43
CA LEU A 46 -9.97 -9.23 2.82
C LEU A 46 -8.82 -9.83 2.02
N LYS A 47 -8.00 -8.99 1.40
CA LYS A 47 -6.76 -9.41 0.74
C LYS A 47 -5.58 -9.12 1.66
N ALA A 48 -4.78 -10.14 1.99
CA ALA A 48 -3.63 -9.98 2.89
C ALA A 48 -2.41 -10.80 2.44
N GLU A 49 -1.20 -10.32 2.76
CA GLU A 49 0.05 -11.06 2.54
C GLU A 49 0.08 -12.33 3.41
N LYS A 50 -0.39 -12.23 4.67
CA LYS A 50 -0.31 -13.34 5.63
C LYS A 50 -1.68 -13.64 6.25
N PRO A 51 -2.52 -14.45 5.58
CA PRO A 51 -3.86 -14.81 6.06
C PRO A 51 -3.87 -15.38 7.48
N GLY A 52 -2.85 -16.18 7.83
CA GLY A 52 -2.72 -16.78 9.16
C GLY A 52 -2.62 -15.75 10.29
N MET A 53 -2.02 -14.58 10.04
CA MET A 53 -1.98 -13.50 11.04
C MET A 53 -3.31 -12.77 11.17
N VAL A 54 -4.09 -12.66 10.10
CA VAL A 54 -5.46 -12.08 10.14
C VAL A 54 -6.38 -12.96 10.98
N ILE A 55 -6.33 -14.28 10.80
CA ILE A 55 -7.14 -15.24 11.56
C ILE A 55 -6.71 -15.29 13.03
N GLY A 56 -5.40 -15.29 13.28
CA GLY A 56 -4.81 -15.38 14.60
C GLY A 56 -4.84 -16.81 15.19
N LYS A 57 -4.31 -16.96 16.40
CA LYS A 57 -4.22 -18.27 17.08
C LYS A 57 -5.63 -18.79 17.40
N GLY A 58 -6.02 -19.90 16.78
CA GLY A 58 -7.33 -20.53 17.01
C GLY A 58 -8.54 -19.67 16.57
N GLY A 59 -8.33 -18.69 15.69
CA GLY A 59 -9.38 -17.78 15.22
C GLY A 59 -9.75 -16.67 16.21
N GLU A 60 -8.89 -16.37 17.19
CA GLU A 60 -9.16 -15.32 18.17
C GLU A 60 -9.24 -13.93 17.53
N ASN A 61 -8.32 -13.61 16.62
CA ASN A 61 -8.23 -12.28 16.03
C ASN A 61 -9.40 -11.99 15.09
N ILE A 62 -9.77 -12.96 14.25
CA ILE A 62 -10.94 -12.80 13.37
C ILE A 62 -12.25 -12.66 14.16
N ARG A 63 -12.41 -13.36 15.29
CA ARG A 63 -13.57 -13.18 16.19
C ARG A 63 -13.59 -11.78 16.81
N LYS A 64 -12.45 -11.30 17.32
CA LYS A 64 -12.31 -9.94 17.86
C LYS A 64 -12.71 -8.90 16.81
N ILE A 65 -12.23 -9.06 15.57
CA ILE A 65 -12.55 -8.16 14.47
C ILE A 65 -14.04 -8.25 14.11
N THR A 66 -14.62 -9.45 14.03
CA THR A 66 -16.05 -9.64 13.75
C THR A 66 -16.92 -8.94 14.80
N THR A 67 -16.62 -9.11 16.09
CA THR A 67 -17.32 -8.40 17.17
C THR A 67 -17.13 -6.89 17.08
N ALA A 68 -15.93 -6.41 16.78
CA ALA A 68 -15.67 -4.98 16.58
C ALA A 68 -16.49 -4.41 15.41
N LEU A 69 -16.67 -5.18 14.34
CA LEU A 69 -17.47 -4.78 13.18
C LEU A 69 -18.97 -4.68 13.51
N GLU A 70 -19.49 -5.61 14.30
CA GLU A 70 -20.87 -5.59 14.79
C GLU A 70 -21.11 -4.40 15.74
N GLU A 71 -20.21 -4.16 16.70
CA GLU A 71 -20.38 -3.14 17.74
C GLU A 71 -20.11 -1.71 17.26
N GLN A 72 -19.12 -1.50 16.38
CA GLN A 72 -18.69 -0.16 15.98
C GLN A 72 -19.36 0.34 14.70
N PHE A 73 -19.73 -0.56 13.79
CA PHE A 73 -20.25 -0.21 12.47
C PHE A 73 -21.69 -0.68 12.22
N ASP A 74 -22.33 -1.29 13.22
CA ASP A 74 -23.71 -1.82 13.17
C ASP A 74 -23.93 -2.65 11.89
N LEU A 75 -23.01 -3.60 11.66
CA LEU A 75 -23.10 -4.53 10.55
C LEU A 75 -23.95 -5.73 10.94
N GLU A 76 -24.92 -6.06 10.09
CA GLU A 76 -25.75 -7.25 10.23
C GLU A 76 -24.96 -8.47 9.77
N ASP A 77 -24.65 -9.37 10.69
CA ASP A 77 -24.01 -10.68 10.49
C ASP A 77 -22.79 -10.65 9.52
N PRO A 78 -21.70 -9.92 9.84
CA PRO A 78 -20.54 -9.78 8.95
C PRO A 78 -19.84 -11.13 8.72
N GLN A 79 -19.74 -11.53 7.45
CA GLN A 79 -19.01 -12.71 7.01
C GLN A 79 -17.66 -12.29 6.43
N ILE A 80 -16.57 -12.62 7.12
CA ILE A 80 -15.21 -12.26 6.71
C ILE A 80 -14.56 -13.45 6.00
N ASP A 81 -14.21 -13.27 4.73
CA ASP A 81 -13.38 -14.19 3.95
C ASP A 81 -11.98 -13.58 3.77
N VAL A 82 -10.93 -14.38 3.97
CA VAL A 82 -9.54 -13.91 3.88
C VAL A 82 -8.86 -14.60 2.71
N GLN A 83 -8.50 -13.82 1.72
CA GLN A 83 -7.80 -14.25 0.51
C GLN A 83 -6.34 -13.81 0.57
N GLU A 84 -5.46 -14.68 0.11
CA GLU A 84 -4.05 -14.37 -0.06
C GLU A 84 -3.84 -13.51 -1.31
N VAL A 85 -2.93 -12.55 -1.23
CA VAL A 85 -2.49 -11.79 -2.41
C VAL A 85 -1.47 -12.62 -3.18
N ASP A 86 -1.71 -12.86 -4.47
CA ASP A 86 -0.83 -13.67 -5.31
C ASP A 86 0.63 -13.16 -5.30
N GLU A 87 0.82 -11.87 -5.57
CA GLU A 87 2.11 -11.18 -5.56
C GLU A 87 2.07 -9.96 -4.64
N PRO A 88 2.49 -10.09 -3.36
CA PRO A 88 2.42 -8.98 -2.40
C PRO A 88 3.39 -7.84 -2.73
N ASP A 89 4.43 -8.09 -3.52
CA ASP A 89 5.40 -7.08 -3.96
C ASP A 89 4.86 -6.15 -5.05
N LEU A 90 3.75 -6.51 -5.72
CA LEU A 90 3.07 -5.66 -6.70
C LEU A 90 1.99 -4.78 -6.08
N ASN A 91 1.61 -5.02 -4.82
CA ASN A 91 0.60 -4.23 -4.12
C ASN A 91 1.27 -3.08 -3.35
N ALA A 92 0.99 -1.84 -3.74
CA ALA A 92 1.67 -0.67 -3.21
C ALA A 92 1.41 -0.43 -1.72
N ARG A 93 0.23 -0.78 -1.20
CA ARG A 93 -0.12 -0.63 0.23
C ARG A 93 0.69 -1.56 1.11
N ILE A 94 0.75 -2.85 0.76
CA ILE A 94 1.53 -3.85 1.48
C ILE A 94 3.01 -3.48 1.49
N VAL A 95 3.54 -3.03 0.35
CA VAL A 95 4.94 -2.60 0.22
C VAL A 95 5.22 -1.36 1.08
N ALA A 96 4.32 -0.37 1.09
CA ALA A 96 4.47 0.83 1.92
C ALA A 96 4.52 0.48 3.42
N ASP A 97 3.61 -0.37 3.89
CA ASP A 97 3.60 -0.84 5.28
C ASP A 97 4.84 -1.64 5.63
N ARG A 98 5.30 -2.51 4.71
CA ARG A 98 6.51 -3.29 4.93
C ARG A 98 7.74 -2.41 5.06
N LEU A 99 7.86 -1.37 4.22
CA LEU A 99 8.93 -0.40 4.27
C LEU A 99 8.85 0.45 5.55
N ALA A 100 7.66 0.89 5.96
CA ALA A 100 7.46 1.60 7.22
C ALA A 100 7.92 0.74 8.42
N ASN A 101 7.48 -0.53 8.47
CA ASN A 101 7.92 -1.49 9.48
C ASN A 101 9.43 -1.75 9.46
N ALA A 102 10.09 -1.69 8.30
CA ALA A 102 11.55 -1.85 8.19
C ALA A 102 12.29 -0.63 8.77
N LEU A 103 11.80 0.57 8.49
CA LEU A 103 12.31 1.82 9.05
C LEU A 103 12.14 1.84 10.58
N GLU A 104 10.99 1.43 11.10
CA GLU A 104 10.74 1.35 12.55
C GLU A 104 11.66 0.35 13.26
N ARG A 105 12.06 -0.72 12.56
CA ARG A 105 13.06 -1.68 13.03
C ARG A 105 14.50 -1.15 13.00
N GLY A 106 14.72 0.07 12.52
CA GLY A 106 16.03 0.73 12.50
C GLY A 106 16.86 0.42 11.26
N TRP A 107 16.26 -0.07 10.17
CA TRP A 107 16.98 -0.25 8.92
C TRP A 107 17.36 1.11 8.31
N TYR A 108 18.58 1.22 7.76
CA TYR A 108 19.02 2.44 7.11
C TYR A 108 18.17 2.72 5.85
N PHE A 109 17.67 3.96 5.74
CA PHE A 109 16.64 4.32 4.77
C PHE A 109 17.04 4.08 3.31
N ARG A 110 18.33 4.23 2.96
CA ARG A 110 18.82 3.95 1.60
C ARG A 110 18.79 2.47 1.28
N ASN A 111 19.29 1.64 2.19
CA ASN A 111 19.29 0.19 2.01
C ASN A 111 17.86 -0.34 1.97
N ALA A 112 16.99 0.14 2.87
CA ALA A 112 15.58 -0.22 2.87
C ALA A 112 14.87 0.20 1.57
N GLY A 113 15.14 1.41 1.07
CA GLY A 113 14.61 1.90 -0.21
C GLY A 113 15.05 1.07 -1.41
N HIS A 114 16.36 0.91 -1.60
CA HIS A 114 16.91 0.13 -2.72
C HIS A 114 16.51 -1.34 -2.69
N THR A 115 16.57 -1.99 -1.51
CA THR A 115 16.14 -3.40 -1.37
C THR A 115 14.66 -3.56 -1.69
N THR A 116 13.83 -2.57 -1.35
CA THR A 116 12.40 -2.61 -1.64
C THR A 116 12.13 -2.38 -3.12
N LEU A 117 12.82 -1.42 -3.76
CA LEU A 117 12.74 -1.23 -5.21
C LEU A 117 13.13 -2.47 -6.00
N GLU A 118 14.26 -3.08 -5.65
CA GLU A 118 14.77 -4.28 -6.33
C GLU A 118 13.73 -5.41 -6.27
N ARG A 119 13.10 -5.63 -5.11
CA ARG A 119 12.03 -6.63 -4.98
C ARG A 119 10.81 -6.34 -5.85
N ILE A 120 10.40 -5.08 -5.97
CA ILE A 120 9.26 -4.70 -6.82
C ILE A 120 9.59 -4.94 -8.30
N MET A 121 10.80 -4.59 -8.72
CA MET A 121 11.27 -4.83 -10.08
C MET A 121 11.43 -6.32 -10.38
N ASP A 122 11.94 -7.11 -9.43
CA ASP A 122 12.06 -8.57 -9.52
C ASP A 122 10.69 -9.26 -9.65
N ALA A 123 9.65 -8.71 -9.02
CA ALA A 123 8.27 -9.16 -9.17
C ALA A 123 7.68 -8.84 -10.56
N GLY A 124 8.42 -8.14 -11.42
CA GLY A 124 8.03 -7.87 -12.81
C GLY A 124 7.27 -6.55 -13.01
N ALA A 125 7.31 -5.63 -12.04
CA ALA A 125 6.74 -4.30 -12.24
C ALA A 125 7.39 -3.57 -13.43
N LEU A 126 6.61 -2.78 -14.17
CA LEU A 126 7.14 -1.93 -15.25
C LEU A 126 7.96 -0.75 -14.69
N GLY A 127 7.62 -0.31 -13.48
CA GLY A 127 8.39 0.68 -12.72
C GLY A 127 7.81 0.96 -11.35
N ALA A 128 8.63 1.52 -10.48
CA ALA A 128 8.29 1.83 -9.10
C ALA A 128 8.99 3.11 -8.60
N GLU A 129 8.24 3.93 -7.86
CA GLU A 129 8.74 5.15 -7.18
C GLU A 129 8.43 5.04 -5.70
N ILE A 130 9.47 5.21 -4.89
CA ILE A 130 9.38 5.28 -3.44
C ILE A 130 9.84 6.68 -3.00
N VAL A 131 9.00 7.40 -2.28
CA VAL A 131 9.30 8.72 -1.74
C VAL A 131 9.23 8.67 -0.21
N LEU A 132 10.36 8.90 0.43
CA LEU A 132 10.48 9.03 1.89
C LEU A 132 10.55 10.50 2.26
N ALA A 133 9.57 11.00 3.01
CA ALA A 133 9.50 12.39 3.44
C ALA A 133 9.47 12.49 4.96
N GLY A 134 10.46 13.16 5.56
CA GLY A 134 10.50 13.34 7.01
C GLY A 134 11.90 13.59 7.56
N LYS A 135 12.09 13.31 8.86
CA LYS A 135 13.39 13.42 9.53
C LYS A 135 14.20 12.13 9.35
N VAL A 136 14.71 11.96 8.14
CA VAL A 136 15.34 10.69 7.72
C VAL A 136 16.75 10.49 8.31
N THR A 137 17.59 11.54 8.32
CA THR A 137 18.99 11.45 8.80
C THR A 137 19.26 12.32 10.03
N GLY A 138 18.47 13.37 10.26
CA GLY A 138 18.72 14.31 11.35
C GLY A 138 17.51 15.17 11.68
N ALA A 139 17.74 16.26 12.43
CA ALA A 139 16.66 17.12 12.93
C ALA A 139 15.88 17.86 11.83
N ARG A 140 16.51 18.12 10.67
CA ARG A 140 15.89 18.78 9.52
C ARG A 140 15.22 17.76 8.61
N SER A 141 14.00 18.06 8.17
CA SER A 141 13.30 17.22 7.21
C SER A 141 13.99 17.23 5.83
N ARG A 142 13.98 16.05 5.20
CA ARG A 142 14.46 15.82 3.83
C ARG A 142 13.44 14.93 3.11
N VAL A 143 13.47 15.00 1.79
CA VAL A 143 12.70 14.12 0.92
C VAL A 143 13.69 13.37 0.04
N GLU A 144 13.76 12.06 0.22
CA GLU A 144 14.57 11.17 -0.61
C GLU A 144 13.63 10.44 -1.56
N LYS A 145 13.99 10.41 -2.85
CA LYS A 145 13.23 9.69 -3.88
C LYS A 145 14.09 8.57 -4.42
N PHE A 146 13.50 7.39 -4.54
CA PHE A 146 14.09 6.24 -5.20
C PHE A 146 13.14 5.85 -6.33
N ASN A 147 13.65 5.78 -7.55
CA ASN A 147 12.86 5.47 -8.72
C ASN A 147 13.60 4.47 -9.61
N GLU A 148 12.85 3.52 -10.17
CA GLU A 148 13.38 2.54 -11.12
C GLU A 148 12.29 2.18 -12.13
N GLY A 149 12.69 1.89 -13.37
CA GLY A 149 11.77 1.57 -14.46
C GLY A 149 10.97 2.77 -14.96
N TYR A 150 9.72 2.53 -15.35
CA TYR A 150 8.84 3.50 -15.98
C TYR A 150 7.66 3.91 -15.10
N ILE A 151 7.40 5.23 -14.98
CA ILE A 151 6.33 5.75 -14.13
C ILE A 151 5.62 6.92 -14.81
N LYS A 152 4.28 6.89 -14.78
CA LYS A 152 3.42 7.98 -15.20
C LYS A 152 3.03 8.85 -14.02
N HIS A 153 3.07 10.16 -14.21
CA HIS A 153 2.71 11.14 -13.19
C HIS A 153 1.44 11.94 -13.52
N ASN A 154 1.01 11.96 -14.79
CA ASN A 154 -0.06 12.84 -15.27
C ASN A 154 -1.10 12.07 -16.10
N GLY A 155 -2.34 12.58 -16.09
CA GLY A 155 -3.45 12.10 -16.91
C GLY A 155 -4.19 10.89 -16.31
N GLU A 156 -5.24 10.45 -16.98
CA GLU A 156 -6.04 9.27 -16.62
C GLU A 156 -5.20 7.99 -16.36
N PRO A 157 -4.12 7.71 -17.13
CA PRO A 157 -3.27 6.55 -16.84
C PRO A 157 -2.64 6.59 -15.45
N ALA A 158 -2.37 7.78 -14.90
CA ALA A 158 -1.78 7.90 -13.58
C ALA A 158 -2.77 7.54 -12.46
N GLU A 159 -4.08 7.68 -12.68
CA GLU A 159 -5.11 7.37 -11.68
C GLU A 159 -5.61 5.93 -11.81
N THR A 160 -5.74 5.43 -13.04
CA THR A 160 -6.34 4.11 -13.31
C THR A 160 -5.30 2.97 -13.31
N ILE A 161 -4.05 3.23 -13.73
CA ILE A 161 -3.04 2.16 -13.91
C ILE A 161 -2.05 2.10 -12.74
N VAL A 162 -1.64 3.25 -12.22
CA VAL A 162 -0.61 3.32 -11.17
C VAL A 162 -1.24 2.95 -9.83
N ASP A 163 -0.76 1.88 -9.21
CA ASP A 163 -1.13 1.57 -7.83
C ASP A 163 -0.36 2.46 -6.86
N HIS A 164 -1.04 2.97 -5.85
CA HIS A 164 -0.50 3.92 -4.89
C HIS A 164 -0.77 3.49 -3.46
N GLY A 165 0.31 3.45 -2.67
CA GLY A 165 0.29 3.12 -1.24
C GLY A 165 0.97 4.21 -0.42
N GLN A 166 0.38 4.52 0.73
CA GLN A 166 0.97 5.42 1.71
C GLN A 166 1.03 4.73 3.05
N SER A 167 2.13 4.91 3.77
CA SER A 167 2.26 4.43 5.13
C SER A 167 3.11 5.41 5.95
N VAL A 168 3.04 5.24 7.27
CA VAL A 168 3.60 6.18 8.23
C VAL A 168 4.49 5.42 9.19
N ALA A 169 5.79 5.70 9.17
CA ALA A 169 6.76 5.11 10.08
C ALA A 169 6.95 6.02 11.30
N VAL A 170 6.73 5.49 12.50
CA VAL A 170 6.90 6.22 13.76
C VAL A 170 8.26 5.92 14.37
N MET A 171 9.16 6.91 14.33
CA MET A 171 10.50 6.83 14.90
C MET A 171 10.65 7.70 16.15
N LYS A 172 11.76 7.51 16.89
CA LYS A 172 12.08 8.30 18.09
C LYS A 172 12.13 9.81 17.84
N LEU A 173 12.64 10.25 16.68
CA LEU A 173 12.80 11.67 16.34
C LEU A 173 11.53 12.32 15.77
N GLY A 174 10.51 11.52 15.48
CA GLY A 174 9.26 11.91 14.84
C GLY A 174 8.83 10.90 13.77
N THR A 175 8.02 11.37 12.84
CA THR A 175 7.37 10.53 11.84
C THR A 175 8.01 10.69 10.45
N ILE A 176 8.11 9.60 9.71
CA ILE A 176 8.50 9.59 8.30
C ILE A 176 7.32 9.07 7.48
N GLY A 177 6.92 9.84 6.46
CA GLY A 177 5.94 9.41 5.49
C GLY A 177 6.59 8.59 4.38
N VAL A 178 5.99 7.45 4.07
CA VAL A 178 6.39 6.54 3.00
C VAL A 178 5.31 6.60 1.93
N ASN A 179 5.67 6.98 0.71
CA ASN A 179 4.78 6.92 -0.45
C ASN A 179 5.38 5.97 -1.47
N VAL A 180 4.58 5.03 -1.96
CA VAL A 180 4.98 4.03 -2.94
C VAL A 180 4.01 4.11 -4.12
N LYS A 181 4.57 4.14 -5.33
CA LYS A 181 3.84 4.02 -6.59
C LYS A 181 4.41 2.86 -7.38
N ILE A 182 3.53 2.01 -7.90
CA ILE A 182 3.92 0.83 -8.67
C ILE A 182 3.09 0.79 -9.94
N ILE A 183 3.74 0.54 -11.08
CA ILE A 183 3.04 0.17 -12.32
C ILE A 183 3.07 -1.35 -12.45
N PRO A 184 1.90 -2.01 -12.43
CA PRO A 184 1.84 -3.47 -12.52
C PRO A 184 2.35 -3.99 -13.87
N PRO A 185 2.78 -5.27 -13.93
CA PRO A 185 3.20 -5.91 -15.16
C PRO A 185 2.09 -5.87 -16.22
N GLY A 186 2.48 -5.64 -17.48
CA GLY A 186 1.56 -5.73 -18.61
C GLY A 186 0.52 -4.61 -18.72
N ALA A 187 0.66 -3.54 -17.94
CA ALA A 187 -0.18 -2.36 -18.08
C ALA A 187 -0.04 -1.75 -19.48
N GLN A 188 -1.16 -1.65 -20.20
CA GLN A 188 -1.20 -1.01 -21.51
C GLN A 188 -1.23 0.50 -21.33
N LEU A 189 -0.14 1.14 -21.71
CA LEU A 189 -0.06 2.58 -21.75
C LEU A 189 -0.58 3.08 -23.10
N PRO A 190 -1.20 4.26 -23.16
CA PRO A 190 -1.65 4.83 -24.43
C PRO A 190 -0.51 5.08 -25.43
N ASP A 191 0.73 5.15 -24.94
CA ASP A 191 1.93 5.30 -25.77
C ASP A 191 2.50 3.97 -26.28
N ASP A 192 2.05 2.83 -25.72
CA ASP A 192 2.50 1.48 -26.10
C ASP A 192 1.52 0.89 -27.12
N PHE A 193 1.74 1.19 -28.41
CA PHE A 193 0.98 0.61 -29.50
C PHE A 193 1.81 -0.44 -30.24
N ARG A 194 1.19 -1.57 -30.55
CA ARG A 194 1.80 -2.63 -31.37
C ARG A 194 1.30 -2.48 -32.80
N VAL A 195 2.25 -2.40 -33.74
CA VAL A 195 1.96 -2.41 -35.17
C VAL A 195 2.13 -3.83 -35.66
N ASP A 196 1.04 -4.50 -36.00
CA ASP A 196 1.10 -5.83 -36.62
C ASP A 196 1.51 -5.67 -38.09
N GLU A 197 2.70 -6.16 -38.44
CA GLU A 197 3.28 -6.01 -39.78
C GLU A 197 2.63 -6.93 -40.83
N ASP A 198 1.94 -7.99 -40.38
CA ASP A 198 1.33 -9.03 -41.23
C ASP A 198 -0.20 -8.88 -41.37
N ALA A 199 -0.76 -7.71 -41.03
CA ALA A 199 -2.18 -7.46 -41.26
C ALA A 199 -2.44 -7.32 -42.78
N ASP A 200 -3.23 -8.24 -43.35
CA ASP A 200 -3.69 -8.16 -44.74
C ASP A 200 -4.55 -6.89 -44.92
N VAL A 201 -3.93 -5.83 -45.44
CA VAL A 201 -4.54 -4.50 -45.63
C VAL A 201 -5.66 -4.53 -46.68
N GLU A 202 -5.77 -5.61 -47.46
CA GLU A 202 -6.73 -5.74 -48.56
C GLU A 202 -8.20 -5.69 -48.09
N ASP A 203 -8.53 -6.17 -46.89
CA ASP A 203 -9.90 -6.14 -46.37
C ASP A 203 -10.32 -4.75 -45.85
N LEU A 204 -9.38 -3.93 -45.35
CA LEU A 204 -9.68 -2.61 -44.79
C LEU A 204 -9.81 -1.52 -45.88
N VAL A 205 -9.20 -1.72 -47.05
CA VAL A 205 -9.28 -0.77 -48.17
C VAL A 205 -10.63 -0.87 -48.90
N ALA A 206 -11.25 -2.06 -48.94
CA ALA A 206 -12.57 -2.25 -49.54
C ALA A 206 -13.69 -1.50 -48.79
N ASP A 207 -13.61 -1.39 -47.47
CA ASP A 207 -14.57 -0.62 -46.66
C ASP A 207 -14.40 0.90 -46.84
N ALA A 208 -13.19 1.38 -47.13
CA ALA A 208 -12.92 2.80 -47.41
C ALA A 208 -13.48 3.23 -48.78
N GLU A 209 -13.32 2.41 -49.81
CA GLU A 209 -13.90 2.68 -51.15
C GLU A 209 -15.44 2.67 -51.11
N ALA A 210 -16.06 1.77 -50.33
CA ALA A 210 -17.52 1.75 -50.16
C ALA A 210 -18.05 2.97 -49.38
N ALA A 211 -17.27 3.49 -48.43
CA ALA A 211 -17.59 4.71 -47.70
C ALA A 211 -17.49 5.96 -48.60
N GLU A 212 -16.49 6.03 -49.48
CA GLU A 212 -16.36 7.10 -50.48
C GLU A 212 -17.52 7.07 -51.50
N GLU A 213 -17.93 5.89 -51.98
CA GLU A 213 -19.09 5.72 -52.87
C GLU A 213 -20.39 6.23 -52.20
N SER A 214 -20.56 5.96 -50.91
CA SER A 214 -21.72 6.42 -50.14
C SER A 214 -21.76 7.94 -49.90
N LEU A 215 -20.59 8.59 -49.89
CA LEU A 215 -20.46 10.04 -49.73
C LEU A 215 -20.71 10.76 -51.06
N GLU A 216 -20.33 10.13 -52.18
CA GLU A 216 -20.54 10.62 -53.54
C GLU A 216 -22.03 10.55 -53.94
N ASP A 217 -22.74 9.47 -53.57
CA ASP A 217 -24.21 9.34 -53.75
C ASP A 217 -25.01 10.41 -52.99
N LEU A 218 -24.49 10.91 -51.86
CA LEU A 218 -25.10 11.97 -51.05
C LEU A 218 -24.86 13.38 -51.61
N LEU A 219 -23.87 13.54 -52.50
CA LEU A 219 -23.54 14.79 -53.19
C LEU A 219 -24.20 14.90 -54.57
N GLU A 220 -24.75 13.80 -55.11
CA GLU A 220 -25.38 13.74 -56.44
C GLU A 220 -26.91 13.94 -56.47
N GLU A 221 -27.59 14.25 -55.35
CA GLU A 221 -29.01 14.62 -55.42
C GLU A 221 -29.21 15.92 -56.24
N PRO A 222 -29.91 15.87 -57.40
CA PRO A 222 -30.09 17.06 -58.22
C PRO A 222 -31.26 17.91 -57.73
N GLU A 223 -31.06 19.22 -57.77
CA GLU A 223 -32.13 20.21 -57.78
C GLU A 223 -33.22 19.85 -58.81
N THR A 224 -34.51 19.99 -58.47
CA THR A 224 -35.47 20.85 -59.19
C THR A 224 -36.94 20.62 -58.81
N THR A 225 -37.66 21.73 -58.57
CA THR A 225 -38.94 22.19 -59.19
C THR A 225 -39.75 23.00 -58.17
N GLU A 226 -39.75 24.33 -58.26
CA GLU A 226 -40.63 25.24 -59.03
C GLU A 226 -41.92 25.70 -58.31
N ASP A 227 -41.94 27.02 -58.02
CA ASP A 227 -43.02 28.03 -58.13
C ASP A 227 -44.33 27.90 -57.31
N VAL A 228 -44.59 28.84 -56.39
CA VAL A 228 -45.74 29.80 -56.39
C VAL A 228 -45.44 30.92 -55.37
N GLY A 229 -45.46 32.19 -55.79
CA GLY A 229 -45.34 33.37 -54.92
C GLY A 229 -46.65 33.84 -54.27
N ALA A 230 -46.55 34.58 -53.14
CA ALA A 230 -47.36 35.76 -52.77
C ALA A 230 -47.16 36.18 -51.29
N GLU A 231 -46.67 37.41 -51.12
CA GLU A 231 -47.11 38.47 -50.18
C GLU A 231 -47.03 38.30 -48.63
N VAL A 232 -46.12 39.12 -48.08
CA VAL A 232 -45.87 39.74 -46.74
C VAL A 232 -47.10 40.15 -45.89
N PRO A 233 -47.00 40.75 -44.66
CA PRO A 233 -46.11 40.66 -43.47
C PRO A 233 -46.88 40.59 -42.11
N GLU A 234 -46.13 40.69 -41.00
CA GLU A 234 -46.39 41.44 -39.73
C GLU A 234 -46.57 40.64 -38.44
N GLY A 235 -45.70 40.97 -37.46
CA GLY A 235 -45.74 40.39 -36.12
C GLY A 235 -44.85 40.98 -35.02
N MET A 236 -44.14 42.10 -35.24
CA MET A 236 -43.70 43.10 -34.24
C MET A 236 -42.79 42.70 -33.02
N PRO A 237 -42.13 43.68 -32.35
CA PRO A 237 -40.75 43.59 -31.85
C PRO A 237 -40.59 43.77 -30.32
N ALA A 238 -39.35 43.64 -29.80
CA ALA A 238 -38.72 44.58 -28.83
C ALA A 238 -37.32 44.10 -28.37
N GLU A 239 -36.31 44.97 -28.52
CA GLU A 239 -34.94 44.91 -27.95
C GLU A 239 -34.90 45.37 -26.46
N PRO A 240 -33.75 45.66 -25.77
CA PRO A 240 -32.30 45.58 -26.10
C PRO A 240 -31.31 45.16 -24.97
N GLY A 241 -29.99 45.14 -25.29
CA GLY A 241 -28.84 45.44 -24.41
C GLY A 241 -27.87 44.27 -24.20
N ASP A 242 -26.55 44.33 -24.39
CA ASP A 242 -25.56 45.40 -24.68
C ASP A 242 -24.27 44.72 -25.24
N ASP A 243 -23.61 45.36 -26.22
CA ASP A 243 -22.23 45.14 -26.74
C ASP A 243 -21.15 45.62 -25.73
N PRO A 244 -19.79 45.54 -25.93
CA PRO A 244 -18.97 45.27 -27.14
C PRO A 244 -17.91 44.15 -26.93
N SER A 245 -17.10 43.64 -27.87
CA SER A 245 -16.23 44.20 -28.93
C SER A 245 -15.61 42.99 -29.70
N ASP A 246 -15.51 42.96 -31.03
CA ASP A 246 -14.45 43.58 -31.90
C ASP A 246 -13.07 42.96 -31.58
N ASP A 247 -12.27 42.32 -32.45
CA ASP A 247 -12.17 42.20 -33.92
C ASP A 247 -11.27 40.96 -34.20
N GLY A 248 -11.50 40.12 -35.21
CA GLY A 248 -11.10 40.38 -36.60
C GLY A 248 -9.91 39.47 -36.99
N MET A 249 -10.18 38.33 -37.64
CA MET A 249 -9.13 37.46 -38.23
C MET A 249 -9.37 37.35 -39.73
N ALA A 250 -8.51 38.00 -40.51
CA ALA A 250 -8.41 37.85 -41.95
C ALA A 250 -7.07 37.20 -42.29
N ALA A 251 -7.12 36.25 -43.22
CA ALA A 251 -6.02 35.51 -43.79
C ALA A 251 -5.07 36.40 -44.63
N ASP A 252 -3.78 36.06 -44.67
CA ASP A 252 -2.95 36.17 -45.87
C ASP A 252 -1.75 35.20 -45.78
N GLU A 253 -1.37 34.69 -46.94
CA GLU A 253 -0.41 33.62 -47.23
C GLU A 253 1.08 34.08 -47.23
N PRO A 254 2.07 33.18 -47.46
CA PRO A 254 3.39 33.25 -46.82
C PRO A 254 4.48 33.94 -47.65
N ALA A 255 5.52 34.44 -46.97
CA ALA A 255 6.76 34.87 -47.60
C ALA A 255 7.99 34.57 -46.72
N ASP A 256 8.93 33.88 -47.38
CA ASP A 256 10.38 33.95 -47.26
C ASP A 256 11.12 33.40 -46.02
N VAL A 257 11.94 32.42 -46.36
CA VAL A 257 12.99 31.75 -45.59
C VAL A 257 14.23 32.65 -45.57
N GLU A 258 14.68 33.09 -44.40
CA GLU A 258 16.03 33.63 -44.20
C GLU A 258 16.73 32.97 -43.00
N GLU A 259 17.85 32.35 -43.36
CA GLU A 259 19.12 32.18 -42.66
C GLU A 259 19.21 31.63 -41.23
N VAL A 260 20.03 30.59 -41.17
CA VAL A 260 20.42 29.74 -40.05
C VAL A 260 21.47 30.48 -39.23
N GLU A 261 21.22 30.71 -37.93
CA GLU A 261 22.30 31.08 -37.01
C GLU A 261 22.93 29.81 -36.40
N GLU A 262 24.25 29.80 -36.55
CA GLU A 262 25.25 28.80 -36.20
C GLU A 262 25.32 28.61 -34.68
N PHE A 263 24.97 27.42 -34.17
CA PHE A 263 25.28 27.02 -32.80
C PHE A 263 26.57 26.22 -32.76
N GLU A 264 27.46 26.69 -31.90
CA GLU A 264 28.81 26.26 -31.61
C GLU A 264 28.91 24.75 -31.27
N GLU A 265 29.76 24.02 -32.01
CA GLU A 265 30.17 22.64 -31.71
C GLU A 265 30.93 22.59 -30.37
N VAL A 266 30.40 21.85 -29.39
CA VAL A 266 31.16 21.43 -28.21
C VAL A 266 31.91 20.15 -28.58
N GLU A 267 33.23 20.27 -28.75
CA GLU A 267 34.13 19.14 -28.96
C GLU A 267 34.19 18.25 -27.70
N VAL A 268 33.93 16.96 -27.88
CA VAL A 268 34.32 15.91 -26.92
C VAL A 268 35.38 15.06 -27.62
N PRO A 269 36.63 15.04 -27.11
CA PRO A 269 37.25 13.72 -26.95
C PRO A 269 38.20 13.61 -25.75
N GLY A 270 38.15 12.44 -25.10
CA GLY A 270 39.22 11.96 -24.24
C GLY A 270 38.80 10.81 -23.33
N GLU A 271 38.74 9.58 -23.86
CA GLU A 271 38.88 8.36 -23.05
C GLU A 271 40.25 8.38 -22.37
N GLU A 272 40.29 8.65 -21.07
CA GLU A 272 41.42 8.28 -20.22
C GLU A 272 40.89 7.83 -18.86
N SER A 273 41.03 6.53 -18.63
CA SER A 273 41.18 5.79 -17.37
C SER A 273 40.87 6.57 -16.08
N VAL A 274 39.72 6.28 -15.45
CA VAL A 274 39.49 6.57 -14.03
C VAL A 274 39.55 5.25 -13.28
N GLU A 275 40.75 4.85 -12.86
CA GLU A 275 40.90 3.96 -11.71
C GLU A 275 40.75 4.85 -10.46
N PRO A 276 39.80 4.58 -9.55
CA PRO A 276 39.80 5.27 -8.27
C PRO A 276 40.98 4.77 -7.42
N ASP A 277 41.81 5.71 -6.97
CA ASP A 277 42.92 5.52 -6.04
C ASP A 277 42.45 4.80 -4.76
N LEU A 278 42.80 3.51 -4.66
CA LEU A 278 42.53 2.68 -3.48
C LEU A 278 43.35 3.13 -2.25
N GLU A 279 44.43 3.89 -2.45
CA GLU A 279 45.28 4.41 -1.36
C GLU A 279 44.62 5.57 -0.58
N GLU A 280 43.68 6.31 -1.19
CA GLU A 280 43.01 7.44 -0.52
C GLU A 280 41.90 6.96 0.42
N ILE A 281 41.23 5.85 0.08
CA ILE A 281 40.22 5.21 0.93
C ILE A 281 40.88 4.48 2.11
N GLU A 282 42.03 3.83 1.89
CA GLU A 282 42.76 3.11 2.93
C GLU A 282 43.35 4.05 4.00
N GLY A 283 43.75 5.27 3.61
CA GLY A 283 44.14 6.31 4.58
C GLY A 283 42.98 6.86 5.43
N GLU A 284 41.77 6.93 4.86
CA GLU A 284 40.60 7.45 5.57
C GLU A 284 40.01 6.43 6.59
N VAL A 285 40.20 5.12 6.37
CA VAL A 285 39.87 4.11 7.40
C VAL A 285 40.93 4.00 8.49
N GLU A 286 42.22 4.22 8.19
CA GLU A 286 43.29 4.19 9.20
C GLU A 286 43.17 5.38 10.20
N ASP A 287 42.74 6.55 9.74
CA ASP A 287 42.48 7.73 10.60
C ASP A 287 41.22 7.58 11.48
N LEU A 288 40.29 6.69 11.13
CA LEU A 288 39.12 6.35 11.95
C LEU A 288 39.46 5.33 13.05
N GLU A 289 40.36 4.37 12.76
CA GLU A 289 40.85 3.39 13.74
C GLU A 289 41.85 3.98 14.76
N ALA A 290 42.37 5.20 14.51
CA ALA A 290 43.26 5.90 15.44
C ALA A 290 42.53 6.73 16.53
N SER A 291 41.20 6.65 16.61
CA SER A 291 40.40 7.32 17.65
C SER A 291 40.04 6.36 18.80
N ASP A 292 41.09 5.87 19.46
CA ASP A 292 41.09 5.06 20.71
C ASP A 292 40.24 5.65 21.86
N GLU A 293 39.76 6.91 21.77
CA GLU A 293 38.91 7.52 22.80
C GLU A 293 37.47 6.95 22.79
N SER A 294 36.99 6.42 21.66
CA SER A 294 35.59 5.96 21.53
C SER A 294 35.35 4.51 21.97
N GLU A 295 36.35 3.64 21.86
CA GLU A 295 36.26 2.25 22.34
C GLU A 295 36.35 2.19 23.87
N SER A 296 37.18 3.04 24.50
CA SER A 296 37.29 3.09 25.95
C SER A 296 36.03 3.64 26.64
N GLU A 297 35.35 4.63 26.04
CA GLU A 297 34.07 5.14 26.56
C GLU A 297 32.94 4.10 26.40
N ALA A 298 32.96 3.30 25.33
CA ALA A 298 31.98 2.24 25.12
C ALA A 298 32.17 1.06 26.09
N GLU A 299 33.42 0.68 26.41
CA GLU A 299 33.73 -0.33 27.42
C GLU A 299 33.36 0.14 28.84
N GLU A 300 33.65 1.39 29.19
CA GLU A 300 33.31 1.95 30.52
C GLU A 300 31.79 2.01 30.75
N LEU A 301 31.01 2.36 29.73
CA LEU A 301 29.54 2.38 29.80
C LEU A 301 28.92 0.97 29.86
N LEU A 302 29.53 -0.03 29.23
CA LEU A 302 29.09 -1.42 29.32
C LEU A 302 29.39 -2.00 30.71
N GLU A 303 30.55 -1.69 31.28
CA GLU A 303 30.91 -2.12 32.63
C GLU A 303 30.02 -1.47 33.70
N GLU A 304 29.67 -0.18 33.52
CA GLU A 304 28.70 0.51 34.39
C GLU A 304 27.29 -0.09 34.28
N ALA A 305 26.85 -0.44 33.06
CA ALA A 305 25.55 -1.10 32.85
C ALA A 305 25.50 -2.53 33.40
N GLU A 306 26.58 -3.31 33.28
CA GLU A 306 26.66 -4.64 33.89
C GLU A 306 26.66 -4.57 35.42
N ALA A 307 27.34 -3.58 36.01
CA ALA A 307 27.34 -3.36 37.45
C ALA A 307 25.95 -2.95 37.98
N GLU A 308 25.18 -2.14 37.24
CA GLU A 308 23.81 -1.79 37.59
C GLU A 308 22.87 -3.01 37.51
N ILE A 309 23.02 -3.85 36.49
CA ILE A 309 22.26 -5.09 36.32
C ILE A 309 22.58 -6.08 37.46
N GLU A 310 23.85 -6.19 37.87
CA GLU A 310 24.26 -7.06 38.98
C GLU A 310 23.75 -6.54 40.33
N ALA A 311 23.71 -5.21 40.52
CA ALA A 311 23.13 -4.58 41.69
C ALA A 311 21.61 -4.78 41.78
N GLU A 312 20.87 -4.66 40.65
CA GLU A 312 19.44 -4.99 40.62
C GLU A 312 19.19 -6.48 40.92
N ALA A 313 20.00 -7.38 40.35
CA ALA A 313 19.90 -8.82 40.61
C ALA A 313 20.18 -9.19 42.07
N ALA A 314 21.09 -8.47 42.74
CA ALA A 314 21.37 -8.64 44.16
C ALA A 314 20.24 -8.13 45.07
N THR A 315 19.51 -7.08 44.65
CA THR A 315 18.33 -6.59 45.40
C THR A 315 17.10 -7.48 45.25
N ALA A 316 16.97 -8.19 44.12
CA ALA A 316 15.85 -9.11 43.85
C ALA A 316 15.95 -10.46 44.59
N THR A 317 17.13 -10.81 45.13
CA THR A 317 17.35 -12.10 45.83
C THR A 317 17.37 -11.98 47.37
N GLY A 318 17.16 -10.78 47.92
CA GLY A 318 17.24 -10.49 49.36
C GLY A 318 15.91 -10.50 50.13
N GLY A 319 14.79 -10.91 49.54
CA GLY A 319 13.47 -10.83 50.18
C GLY A 319 12.70 -12.14 50.12
N GLU A 320 12.98 -13.07 51.04
CA GLU A 320 12.01 -13.98 51.69
C GLU A 320 12.75 -15.05 52.50
N THR A 321 12.88 -14.83 53.82
CA THR A 321 12.59 -15.82 54.89
C THR A 321 12.99 -15.21 56.24
N ASP A 322 12.02 -14.89 57.09
CA ASP A 322 12.14 -14.98 58.55
C ASP A 322 10.74 -14.81 59.17
N VAL A 323 10.07 -15.93 59.45
CA VAL A 323 8.98 -15.99 60.43
C VAL A 323 9.49 -16.79 61.63
N ASP A 324 9.57 -16.05 62.72
CA ASP A 324 10.13 -16.31 64.03
C ASP A 324 9.60 -17.57 64.74
N ALA A 325 10.52 -18.23 65.46
CA ALA A 325 10.22 -19.30 66.41
C ALA A 325 10.47 -18.79 67.85
N GLY A 326 9.45 -18.88 68.71
CA GLY A 326 9.57 -18.55 70.14
C GLY A 326 8.42 -19.11 71.01
N THR A 327 8.62 -20.33 71.50
CA THR A 327 8.25 -20.95 72.80
C THR A 327 7.20 -20.31 73.74
N ASP A 328 6.22 -21.10 74.23
CA ASP A 328 6.23 -21.68 75.61
C ASP A 328 4.94 -22.46 75.99
N ALA A 329 5.15 -23.59 76.69
CA ALA A 329 4.42 -24.17 77.83
C ALA A 329 2.92 -24.60 77.80
N ASP A 330 2.77 -25.91 78.11
CA ASP A 330 1.84 -26.53 79.09
C ASP A 330 0.35 -26.88 78.79
N ALA A 331 0.04 -28.11 79.25
CA ALA A 331 -1.22 -28.63 79.80
C ALA A 331 -2.23 -29.40 78.90
N ASP A 332 -2.29 -30.71 79.18
CA ASP A 332 -3.48 -31.55 79.44
C ASP A 332 -4.63 -31.63 78.42
N THR A 333 -4.90 -32.86 77.92
CA THR A 333 -6.05 -33.69 78.37
C THR A 333 -6.29 -34.86 77.40
N GLU A 334 -6.57 -36.02 78.00
CA GLU A 334 -6.75 -37.34 77.43
C GLU A 334 -8.06 -37.58 76.66
N ALA A 335 -8.05 -38.73 75.94
CA ALA A 335 -9.13 -39.71 75.78
C ALA A 335 -10.23 -39.50 74.71
N SER A 336 -10.22 -40.39 73.71
CA SER A 336 -11.29 -41.36 73.32
C SER A 336 -11.14 -41.71 71.82
N THR A 337 -10.73 -42.92 71.43
CA THR A 337 -11.52 -44.15 71.16
C THR A 337 -12.77 -43.96 70.28
N ASP A 338 -12.75 -44.65 69.12
CA ASP A 338 -13.83 -45.36 68.37
C ASP A 338 -13.53 -45.23 66.86
N ALA A 339 -13.04 -46.25 66.14
CA ALA A 339 -13.63 -47.54 65.75
C ALA A 339 -14.72 -47.44 64.65
N ASN A 340 -14.61 -48.40 63.71
CA ASN A 340 -15.57 -48.88 62.70
C ASN A 340 -15.54 -48.22 61.30
N ASP A 341 -15.01 -48.90 60.27
CA ASP A 341 -15.64 -49.97 59.43
C ASP A 341 -16.70 -49.34 58.48
N GLY A 342 -16.57 -49.34 57.15
CA GLY A 342 -16.37 -50.48 56.26
C GLY A 342 -17.60 -50.53 55.34
N ASN A 343 -17.45 -50.42 54.02
CA ASN A 343 -18.29 -51.18 53.10
C ASN A 343 -17.68 -51.29 51.68
N LYS A 344 -17.52 -52.54 51.27
CA LYS A 344 -17.39 -53.06 49.91
C LYS A 344 -18.78 -53.18 49.28
N ASP A 345 -18.82 -53.25 47.95
CA ASP A 345 -19.61 -54.20 47.12
C ASP A 345 -19.54 -53.67 45.67
N GLU A 346 -18.81 -54.32 44.75
CA GLU A 346 -19.09 -55.57 44.01
C GLU A 346 -20.21 -55.43 42.96
N ASN A 347 -19.81 -55.69 41.69
CA ASN A 347 -20.48 -56.39 40.57
C ASN A 347 -19.68 -56.05 39.28
N GLU A 348 -18.88 -56.94 38.68
CA GLU A 348 -19.27 -58.07 37.78
C GLU A 348 -20.13 -57.60 36.59
N ASP A 349 -19.99 -58.00 35.31
CA ASP A 349 -19.08 -58.84 34.52
C ASP A 349 -19.57 -58.76 33.04
N GLY A 350 -18.75 -59.20 32.07
CA GLY A 350 -19.15 -59.58 30.69
C GLY A 350 -18.80 -58.52 29.62
N ASP A 351 -17.82 -58.65 28.73
CA ASP A 351 -17.35 -59.74 27.84
C ASP A 351 -18.30 -60.14 26.68
N GLU A 352 -17.66 -60.36 25.53
CA GLU A 352 -18.14 -60.79 24.20
C GLU A 352 -18.81 -59.68 23.36
N GLY A 353 -18.36 -59.30 22.16
CA GLY A 353 -17.77 -60.08 21.06
C GLY A 353 -18.75 -60.04 19.88
N GLY A 354 -18.35 -59.57 18.68
CA GLY A 354 -19.28 -59.55 17.54
C GLY A 354 -18.80 -58.84 16.28
N ASP A 355 -18.15 -59.62 15.43
CA ASP A 355 -17.74 -59.37 14.06
C ASP A 355 -18.95 -59.37 13.07
N GLN A 356 -18.78 -58.73 11.91
CA GLN A 356 -19.51 -58.86 10.63
C GLN A 356 -20.95 -58.28 10.47
N GLN A 357 -21.08 -57.27 9.61
CA GLN A 357 -21.55 -57.46 8.22
C GLN A 357 -21.19 -56.27 7.32
#